data_AF-A0A1V4JA67-F1
#
_entry.id   AF-A0A1V4JA67-F1
#
_cell.length_a   1.000
_cell.length_b   1.000
_cell.length_c   1.000
_cell.angle_alpha   90.00
_cell.angle_beta   90.00
_cell.angle_gamma   90.00
#
_symmetry.space_group_name_H-M   'P 1'
#
loop_
_entity.id
_entity.type
_entity.pdbx_description
1 polymer ?
#
loop_
_entity_poly.entity_id
_entity_poly.type
_entity_poly.pdbx_seq_one_letter_code
_entity_poly.pdbx_strand_id
1 'polypeptide(L)'
;MANPGLFLGRDPPSSSASWLWDYAVGYYLLEFLLWISTFVPSLVCWINRFFFWLLFSSRVENIAISYKIFNYECRFKQHVQDWAIPIEKTKEALLELKGALENNPKMVAHYPVEVRFARGDDIWLSPCFQRDSCYMNIIMYR
;
A
#
# COMPACT_ATOMS: atom_id res chain seq x y z
N MET A 1 22.82 -16.95 -27.47
CA MET A 1 21.91 -18.12 -27.50
C MET A 1 21.43 -18.36 -26.08
N ALA A 2 20.22 -17.91 -25.75
CA ALA A 2 19.63 -18.12 -24.42
C ALA A 2 18.94 -19.49 -24.38
N ASN A 3 19.21 -20.26 -23.33
CA ASN A 3 18.69 -21.60 -23.13
C ASN A 3 17.17 -21.55 -22.86
N PRO A 4 16.29 -22.15 -23.69
CA PRO A 4 14.83 -22.04 -23.54
C PRO A 4 14.22 -22.86 -22.39
N GLY A 5 15.04 -23.56 -21.59
CA GLY A 5 14.58 -24.62 -20.67
C GLY A 5 14.21 -24.22 -19.24
N LEU A 6 14.15 -22.93 -18.87
CA LEU A 6 14.00 -22.50 -17.46
C LEU A 6 12.63 -21.86 -17.12
N PHE A 7 11.55 -22.24 -17.81
CA PHE A 7 10.19 -21.76 -17.51
C PHE A 7 9.25 -22.86 -16.98
N LEU A 8 9.78 -24.00 -16.55
CA LEU A 8 8.97 -25.09 -15.99
C LEU A 8 8.76 -24.92 -14.49
N GLY A 9 7.54 -24.48 -14.14
CA GLY A 9 6.77 -25.04 -13.04
C GLY A 9 7.25 -24.74 -11.63
N ARG A 10 6.98 -23.52 -11.14
CA ARG A 10 6.51 -23.39 -9.76
C ARG A 10 5.00 -23.27 -9.84
N ASP A 11 4.29 -24.29 -9.36
CA ASP A 11 2.85 -24.19 -9.18
C ASP A 11 2.54 -22.98 -8.30
N PRO A 12 1.54 -22.15 -8.64
CA PRO A 12 1.13 -21.05 -7.77
C PRO A 12 0.74 -21.63 -6.42
N PRO A 13 1.10 -21.00 -5.29
CA PRO A 13 0.61 -21.42 -3.99
C PRO A 13 -0.92 -21.37 -3.99
N SER A 14 -1.54 -22.53 -4.19
CA SER A 14 -2.98 -22.72 -4.10
C SER A 14 -3.33 -22.84 -2.62
N SER A 15 -3.68 -21.72 -2.01
CA SER A 15 -4.22 -21.72 -0.65
C SER A 15 -5.71 -21.42 -0.69
N SER A 16 -6.53 -22.45 -0.89
CA SER A 16 -7.99 -22.31 -0.78
C SER A 16 -8.42 -21.97 0.65
N ALA A 17 -7.57 -22.26 1.64
CA ALA A 17 -7.73 -21.81 3.03
C ALA A 17 -7.38 -20.33 3.22
N SER A 18 -6.71 -19.68 2.26
CA SER A 18 -6.37 -18.26 2.36
C SER A 18 -7.55 -17.37 2.03
N TRP A 19 -8.42 -17.70 1.07
CA TRP A 19 -9.52 -16.81 0.69
C TRP A 19 -10.42 -16.41 1.88
N LEU A 20 -10.82 -17.36 2.73
CA LEU A 20 -11.70 -17.05 3.87
C LEU A 20 -10.98 -16.22 4.94
N TRP A 21 -9.71 -16.49 5.21
CA TRP A 21 -8.90 -15.67 6.13
C TRP A 21 -8.53 -14.30 5.54
N ASP A 22 -8.25 -14.23 4.24
CA ASP A 22 -7.84 -13.02 3.51
C ASP A 22 -9.04 -12.07 3.32
N TYR A 23 -10.22 -12.61 2.93
CA TYR A 23 -11.43 -11.83 2.66
C TYR A 23 -12.34 -11.68 3.88
N ALA A 24 -12.68 -12.76 4.60
CA ALA A 24 -13.63 -12.66 5.71
C ALA A 24 -12.99 -12.04 6.95
N VAL A 25 -11.79 -12.48 7.32
CA VAL A 25 -11.10 -12.01 8.54
C VAL A 25 -10.15 -10.85 8.26
N GLY A 26 -9.46 -10.84 7.12
CA GLY A 26 -8.56 -9.74 6.78
C GLY A 26 -9.32 -8.51 6.32
N TYR A 27 -10.18 -8.65 5.32
CA TYR A 27 -10.83 -7.52 4.67
C TYR A 27 -12.06 -6.99 5.43
N TYR A 28 -13.11 -7.79 5.64
CA TYR A 28 -14.34 -7.27 6.25
C TYR A 28 -14.16 -6.84 7.71
N LEU A 29 -13.32 -7.55 8.48
CA LEU A 29 -12.97 -7.12 9.84
C LEU A 29 -12.21 -5.80 9.83
N LEU A 30 -11.25 -5.61 8.93
CA LEU A 30 -10.53 -4.34 8.81
C LEU A 30 -11.50 -3.21 8.47
N GLU A 31 -12.36 -3.40 7.48
CA GLU A 31 -13.34 -2.38 7.09
C GLU A 31 -14.28 -2.04 8.26
N PHE A 32 -14.72 -3.04 9.02
CA PHE A 32 -15.54 -2.84 10.22
C PHE A 32 -14.78 -2.08 11.32
N LEU A 33 -13.52 -2.43 11.57
CA LEU A 33 -12.68 -1.74 12.57
C LEU A 33 -12.38 -0.30 12.16
N LEU A 34 -12.06 -0.05 10.88
CA LEU A 34 -11.88 1.29 10.33
C LEU A 34 -13.19 2.10 10.38
N TRP A 35 -14.34 1.46 10.18
CA TRP A 35 -15.63 2.11 10.39
C TRP A 35 -15.83 2.53 11.85
N ILE A 36 -15.53 1.67 12.82
CA ILE A 36 -15.59 2.03 14.24
C ILE A 36 -14.65 3.19 14.56
N SER A 37 -13.46 3.22 13.94
CA SER A 37 -12.47 4.26 14.20
C SER A 37 -12.91 5.65 13.72
N THR A 38 -13.92 5.76 12.86
CA THR A 38 -14.52 7.06 12.51
C THR A 38 -15.22 7.72 13.69
N PHE A 39 -15.70 6.95 14.67
CA PHE A 39 -16.32 7.47 15.90
C PHE A 39 -15.29 7.67 17.01
N VAL A 40 -14.24 6.85 17.04
CA VAL A 40 -13.19 6.89 18.06
C VAL A 40 -11.80 6.87 17.38
N PRO A 41 -11.27 8.04 16.96
CA PRO A 41 -10.03 8.11 16.18
C PRO A 41 -8.79 7.54 16.88
N SER A 42 -8.78 7.52 18.21
CA SER A 42 -7.68 6.93 18.99
C SER A 42 -7.51 5.42 18.78
N LEU A 43 -8.54 4.73 18.27
CA LEU A 43 -8.48 3.30 17.94
C LEU A 43 -7.61 3.00 16.71
N VAL A 44 -7.44 3.96 15.79
CA VAL A 44 -6.72 3.71 14.53
C VAL A 44 -5.29 3.24 14.77
N CYS A 45 -4.59 3.81 15.76
CA CYS A 45 -3.23 3.39 16.10
C CYS A 45 -3.17 1.91 16.51
N TRP A 46 -4.17 1.43 17.25
CA TRP A 46 -4.27 0.03 17.67
C TRP A 46 -4.64 -0.88 16.50
N ILE A 47 -5.61 -0.46 15.69
CA ILE A 47 -6.06 -1.17 14.49
C ILE A 47 -4.88 -1.34 13.52
N ASN A 48 -4.13 -0.26 13.25
CA ASN A 48 -2.98 -0.29 12.35
C ASN A 48 -1.89 -1.24 12.85
N ARG A 49 -1.57 -1.20 14.15
CA ARG A 49 -0.56 -2.11 14.75
C ARG A 49 -1.00 -3.57 14.65
N PHE A 50 -2.24 -3.86 15.02
CA PHE A 50 -2.81 -5.19 14.96
C PHE A 50 -2.85 -5.72 13.53
N PHE A 51 -3.32 -4.90 12.59
CA PHE A 51 -3.46 -5.30 11.20
C PHE A 51 -2.10 -5.44 10.49
N PHE A 52 -1.14 -4.55 10.81
CA PHE A 52 0.22 -4.67 10.31
C PHE A 52 0.85 -5.99 10.76
N TRP A 53 0.68 -6.33 12.04
CA TRP A 53 1.11 -7.63 12.57
C TRP A 53 0.37 -8.79 11.88
N LEU A 54 -0.96 -8.73 11.75
CA LEU A 54 -1.76 -9.82 11.19
C LEU A 54 -1.41 -10.12 9.73
N LEU A 55 -1.27 -9.09 8.89
CA LEU A 55 -1.12 -9.25 7.45
C LEU A 55 0.31 -9.25 6.93
N PHE A 56 1.23 -8.59 7.64
CA PHE A 56 2.62 -8.42 7.17
C PHE A 56 3.63 -9.22 8.01
N SER A 57 3.18 -10.07 8.94
CA SER A 57 4.09 -10.93 9.73
C SER A 57 4.67 -12.09 8.94
N SER A 58 4.11 -12.45 7.78
CA SER A 58 4.62 -13.54 6.92
C SER A 58 5.12 -12.98 5.60
N ARG A 59 6.21 -13.57 5.09
CA ARG A 59 6.68 -13.29 3.72
C ARG A 59 5.74 -14.00 2.75
N VAL A 60 5.18 -13.24 1.81
CA VAL A 60 4.39 -13.77 0.70
C VAL A 60 5.19 -13.64 -0.59
N GLU A 61 5.30 -14.72 -1.35
CA GLU A 61 5.93 -14.75 -2.68
C GLU A 61 4.90 -15.28 -3.68
N ASN A 62 4.66 -14.53 -4.76
CA ASN A 62 3.74 -14.89 -5.82
C ASN A 62 4.46 -14.82 -7.16
N ILE A 63 4.30 -15.84 -8.00
CA ILE A 63 4.88 -15.92 -9.34
C ILE A 63 3.75 -16.12 -10.34
N ALA A 64 3.60 -15.17 -11.25
CA ALA A 64 2.58 -15.17 -12.30
C ALA A 64 2.97 -14.20 -13.45
N ILE A 65 2.15 -14.14 -14.48
CA ILE A 65 2.30 -13.18 -15.58
C ILE A 65 2.03 -11.76 -15.05
N SER A 66 2.70 -10.75 -15.60
CA SER A 66 2.68 -9.35 -15.15
C SER A 66 1.29 -8.83 -14.73
N TYR A 67 0.28 -8.93 -15.59
CA TYR A 67 -1.07 -8.43 -15.28
C TYR A 67 -1.76 -9.20 -14.14
N LYS A 68 -1.35 -10.43 -13.82
CA LYS A 68 -1.87 -11.17 -12.66
C LYS A 68 -1.17 -10.78 -11.35
N ILE A 69 0.02 -10.17 -11.42
CA ILE A 69 0.78 -9.71 -10.24
C ILE A 69 0.54 -8.23 -9.95
N PHE A 70 0.52 -7.39 -10.99
CA PHE A 70 0.47 -5.93 -10.83
C PHE A 70 -0.92 -5.38 -10.55
N ASN A 71 -1.96 -6.19 -10.71
CA ASN A 71 -3.30 -5.80 -10.29
C ASN A 71 -3.43 -5.97 -8.78
N TYR A 72 -3.80 -4.87 -8.12
CA TYR A 72 -4.10 -4.85 -6.69
C TYR A 72 -5.59 -4.60 -6.50
N GLU A 73 -6.24 -5.39 -5.66
CA GLU A 73 -7.62 -5.16 -5.26
C GLU A 73 -7.68 -4.08 -4.18
N CYS A 74 -8.24 -2.91 -4.52
CA CYS A 74 -8.57 -1.89 -3.54
C CYS A 74 -9.64 -2.42 -2.60
N ARG A 75 -9.21 -2.78 -1.39
CA ARG A 75 -10.04 -3.53 -0.45
C ARG A 75 -11.29 -2.76 -0.04
N PHE A 76 -11.16 -1.49 0.32
CA PHE A 76 -12.28 -0.66 0.79
C PHE A 76 -12.31 0.69 0.07
N LYS A 77 -13.39 1.44 0.24
CA LYS A 77 -13.51 2.79 -0.31
C LYS A 77 -12.56 3.75 0.41
N GLN A 78 -11.67 4.38 -0.34
CA GLN A 78 -10.57 5.19 0.18
C GLN A 78 -10.63 6.62 -0.34
N HIS A 79 -10.32 7.58 0.54
CA HIS A 79 -9.88 8.90 0.13
C HIS A 79 -8.36 8.91 0.04
N VAL A 80 -7.85 9.10 -1.17
CA VAL A 80 -6.41 9.05 -1.46
C VAL A 80 -5.94 10.42 -1.91
N GLN A 81 -4.89 10.92 -1.25
CA GLN A 81 -4.09 12.00 -1.79
C GLN A 81 -2.80 11.43 -2.35
N ASP A 82 -2.59 11.62 -3.66
CA ASP A 82 -1.37 11.19 -4.36
C ASP A 82 -0.53 12.43 -4.70
N TRP A 83 0.73 12.39 -4.31
CA TRP A 83 1.69 13.48 -4.52
C TRP A 83 2.91 12.97 -5.27
N ALA A 84 3.34 13.69 -6.30
CA ALA A 84 4.57 13.40 -7.04
C ALA A 84 5.65 14.44 -6.74
N ILE A 85 6.56 14.10 -5.82
CA ILE A 85 7.67 14.99 -5.40
C ILE A 85 9.00 14.59 -6.05
N PRO A 86 10.01 15.48 -6.11
CA PRO A 86 11.36 15.10 -6.54
C PRO A 86 11.92 13.97 -5.65
N ILE A 87 12.61 13.00 -6.26
CA ILE A 87 13.08 11.81 -5.52
C ILE A 87 14.04 12.16 -4.37
N GLU A 88 14.82 13.24 -4.50
CA GLU A 88 15.77 13.71 -3.48
C GLU A 88 15.05 14.23 -2.23
N LYS A 89 13.79 14.64 -2.36
CA LYS A 89 12.95 15.18 -1.27
C LYS A 89 12.18 14.12 -0.51
N THR A 90 12.24 12.85 -0.93
CA THR A 90 11.49 11.74 -0.32
C THR A 90 11.70 11.64 1.18
N LYS A 91 12.95 11.65 1.65
CA LYS A 91 13.29 11.51 3.08
C LYS A 91 12.72 12.67 3.90
N GLU A 92 12.90 13.89 3.41
CA GLU A 92 12.44 15.11 4.06
C GLU A 92 10.92 15.09 4.20
N ALA A 93 10.20 14.81 3.10
CA ALA A 93 8.75 14.74 3.08
C ALA A 93 8.18 13.66 4.01
N LEU A 94 8.78 12.47 4.07
CA LEU A 94 8.34 11.40 4.98
C LEU A 94 8.55 11.76 6.45
N LEU A 95 9.67 12.41 6.80
CA LEU A 95 9.94 12.85 8.16
C LEU A 95 9.02 13.99 8.58
N GLU A 96 8.73 14.93 7.68
CA GLU A 96 7.79 16.01 7.91
C GLU A 96 6.37 15.47 8.08
N LEU A 97 5.92 14.56 7.22
CA LEU A 97 4.62 13.89 7.35
C LEU A 97 4.51 13.14 8.68
N LYS A 98 5.55 12.40 9.07
CA LYS A 98 5.59 11.72 10.37
C LYS A 98 5.44 12.72 11.51
N GLY A 99 6.23 13.80 11.51
CA GLY A 99 6.15 14.84 12.54
C GLY A 99 4.78 15.52 12.57
N ALA A 100 4.18 15.78 11.41
CA ALA A 100 2.84 16.34 11.32
C ALA A 100 1.77 15.42 11.93
N LEU A 101 1.85 14.11 11.68
CA LEU A 101 0.95 13.12 12.26
C LEU A 101 1.15 12.96 13.78
N GLU A 102 2.40 12.92 14.25
CA GLU A 102 2.72 12.78 15.68
C GLU A 102 2.28 14.02 16.49
N ASN A 103 2.39 15.21 15.91
CA ASN A 103 2.01 16.46 16.57
C ASN A 103 0.51 16.78 16.48
N ASN A 104 -0.24 16.12 15.60
CA ASN A 104 -1.67 16.36 15.39
C ASN A 104 -2.49 15.10 15.67
N PRO A 105 -2.88 14.81 16.93
CA PRO A 105 -3.62 13.60 17.28
C PRO A 105 -5.03 13.52 16.66
N LYS A 106 -5.52 14.60 16.05
CA LYS A 106 -6.76 14.64 15.27
C LYS A 106 -6.58 14.18 13.82
N MET A 107 -5.35 14.21 13.30
CA MET A 107 -5.01 13.79 11.95
C MET A 107 -4.53 12.34 11.99
N VAL A 108 -5.23 11.45 11.29
CA VAL A 108 -4.97 10.03 11.43
C VAL A 108 -4.89 9.35 10.06
N ALA A 109 -3.74 8.72 9.80
CA ALA A 109 -3.56 7.84 8.67
C ALA A 109 -4.22 6.48 8.98
N HIS A 110 -5.29 6.15 8.27
CA HIS A 110 -6.05 4.91 8.47
C HIS A 110 -5.38 3.70 7.81
N TYR A 111 -4.38 3.95 6.98
CA TYR A 111 -3.65 2.93 6.24
C TYR A 111 -2.19 3.37 6.06
N PRO A 112 -1.24 2.45 5.83
CA PRO A 112 0.15 2.79 5.55
C PRO A 112 0.29 3.81 4.41
N VAL A 113 1.24 4.73 4.56
CA VAL A 113 1.64 5.65 3.47
C VAL A 113 2.36 4.83 2.42
N GLU A 114 1.86 4.83 1.19
CA GLU A 114 2.49 4.10 0.10
C GLU A 114 3.52 5.00 -0.58
N VAL A 115 4.72 4.45 -0.80
CA VAL A 115 5.84 5.15 -1.43
C VAL A 115 6.25 4.37 -2.67
N ARG A 116 6.22 5.03 -3.82
CA ARG A 116 6.58 4.45 -5.11
C ARG A 116 7.58 5.36 -5.82
N PHE A 117 8.53 4.78 -6.55
CA PHE A 117 9.52 5.54 -7.30
C PHE A 117 9.29 5.36 -8.80
N ALA A 118 9.40 6.46 -9.53
CA ALA A 118 9.31 6.48 -10.99
C ALA A 118 10.49 7.28 -11.55
N ARG A 119 11.04 6.81 -12.67
CA ARG A 119 12.04 7.55 -13.43
C ARG A 119 11.39 8.72 -14.17
N GLY A 120 12.20 9.74 -14.45
CA GLY A 120 11.79 10.85 -15.30
C GLY A 120 11.43 10.39 -16.71
N ASP A 121 10.51 11.13 -17.33
CA ASP A 121 10.04 10.89 -18.69
C ASP A 121 9.98 12.17 -19.53
N ASP A 122 9.70 12.01 -20.83
CA ASP A 122 9.54 13.10 -21.79
C ASP A 122 8.06 13.46 -22.07
N ILE A 123 7.13 13.05 -21.21
CA ILE A 123 5.68 13.24 -21.40
C ILE A 123 5.25 14.54 -20.70
N TRP A 124 4.82 15.55 -21.47
CA TRP A 124 4.54 16.89 -20.95
C TRP A 124 3.52 16.97 -19.80
N LEU A 125 2.50 16.10 -19.79
CA LEU A 125 1.49 16.07 -18.72
C LEU A 125 1.84 15.10 -17.58
N SER A 126 2.98 14.43 -17.66
CA SER A 126 3.41 13.52 -16.61
C SER A 126 3.88 14.30 -15.39
N PRO A 127 3.48 13.88 -14.18
CA PRO A 127 4.08 14.40 -12.95
C PRO A 127 5.60 14.15 -12.89
N CYS A 128 6.12 13.22 -13.69
CA CYS A 128 7.54 12.84 -13.77
C CYS A 128 8.30 13.50 -14.93
N PHE A 129 7.73 14.52 -15.59
CA PHE A 129 8.40 15.15 -16.73
C PHE A 129 9.79 15.69 -16.37
N GLN A 130 10.82 15.18 -17.07
CA GLN A 130 12.24 15.53 -16.93
C GLN A 130 12.83 15.36 -15.51
N ARG A 131 12.18 14.58 -14.63
CA ARG A 131 12.67 14.37 -13.27
C ARG A 131 12.29 13.02 -12.68
N ASP A 132 13.25 12.37 -12.03
CA ASP A 132 12.95 11.24 -11.17
C ASP A 132 12.06 11.69 -10.01
N SER A 133 11.02 10.90 -9.74
CA SER A 133 9.95 11.30 -8.83
C SER A 133 9.62 10.20 -7.84
N CYS A 134 9.23 10.63 -6.64
CA CYS A 134 8.63 9.79 -5.63
C CYS A 134 7.13 10.11 -5.56
N TYR A 135 6.30 9.08 -5.73
CA TYR A 135 4.87 9.13 -5.47
C TYR A 135 4.62 8.77 -4.01
N MET A 136 3.87 9.62 -3.31
CA MET A 136 3.43 9.41 -1.94
C MET A 136 1.90 9.40 -1.88
N ASN A 137 1.33 8.24 -1.56
CA ASN A 137 -0.11 8.09 -1.33
C ASN A 137 -0.41 8.14 0.17
N ILE A 138 -1.27 9.08 0.56
CA ILE A 138 -1.86 9.14 1.89
C ILE A 138 -3.30 8.65 1.78
N ILE A 139 -3.60 7.55 2.47
CA ILE A 139 -4.89 6.86 2.39
C ILE A 139 -5.67 7.07 3.68
N MET A 140 -6.90 7.55 3.54
CA MET A 140 -7.88 7.67 4.61
C MET A 140 -9.10 6.81 4.33
N TYR A 141 -9.66 6.26 5.40
CA TYR A 141 -10.90 5.49 5.32
C TYR A 141 -12.09 6.44 5.16
N ARG A 142 -12.78 6.26 4.04
CA ARG A 142 -14.01 6.92 3.59
C ARG A 142 -14.03 8.43 3.46
#